data_AF-A0A9P6L239-F1
#
_entry.id   AF-A0A9P6L239-F1
#
_cell.length_a   1.000
_cell.length_b   1.000
_cell.length_c   1.000
_cell.angle_alpha   90.00
_cell.angle_beta   90.00
_cell.angle_gamma   90.00
#
_symmetry.space_group_name_H-M   'P 1'
#
loop_
_entity.id
_entity.type
_entity.pdbx_description
1 polymer ?
#
loop_
_entity_poly.entity_id
_entity_poly.type
_entity_poly.pdbx_seq_one_letter_code
_entity_poly.pdbx_strand_id
1 'polypeptide(L)'
;MTTASKYVPASVQQWGQAQISSGGDYFKCRALLKGQRHARDCTYIKYEAEVDFFERQVNRVLVMVKKVFFTELHRIICVNIPANRELHLGEHEQLYLALVKTCKAEQDEYGFWRYLSLGGFEFIDFSTIRCTVGRIYDRNAWYIVDRSSEMLR
;
A
#
# COMPACT_ATOMS: atom_id res chain seq x y z
N MET A 1 26.44 5.03 -9.58
CA MET A 1 25.72 4.24 -8.55
C MET A 1 25.39 5.16 -7.40
N THR A 2 24.12 5.26 -7.02
CA THR A 2 23.67 6.02 -5.84
C THR A 2 24.13 5.33 -4.55
N THR A 3 24.45 6.07 -3.48
CA THR A 3 24.89 5.54 -2.19
C THR A 3 24.00 4.38 -1.69
N ALA A 4 22.67 4.53 -1.81
CA ALA A 4 21.70 3.50 -1.42
C ALA A 4 21.88 2.15 -2.14
N SER A 5 22.30 2.15 -3.42
CA SER A 5 22.46 0.92 -4.21
C SER A 5 23.53 -0.02 -3.65
N LYS A 6 24.53 0.51 -2.94
CA LYS A 6 25.60 -0.29 -2.32
C LYS A 6 25.11 -1.10 -1.12
N TYR A 7 24.01 -0.66 -0.51
CA TYR A 7 23.49 -1.21 0.74
C TYR A 7 22.20 -2.01 0.54
N VAL A 8 21.77 -2.23 -0.71
CA VAL A 8 20.69 -3.16 -1.02
C VAL A 8 21.19 -4.58 -0.73
N PRO A 9 20.56 -5.33 0.19
CA PRO A 9 21.02 -6.66 0.54
C PRO A 9 20.75 -7.64 -0.63
N ALA A 10 21.61 -8.64 -0.78
CA ALA A 10 21.48 -9.66 -1.82
C ALA A 10 20.22 -10.53 -1.66
N SER A 11 19.69 -10.61 -0.43
CA SER A 11 18.46 -11.31 -0.09
C SER A 11 17.67 -10.52 0.94
N VAL A 12 16.34 -10.63 0.87
CA VAL A 12 15.42 -9.96 1.78
C VAL A 12 14.46 -10.97 2.39
N GLN A 13 13.97 -10.68 3.59
CA GLN A 13 12.92 -11.49 4.21
C GLN A 13 11.58 -11.10 3.61
N GLN A 14 10.74 -12.11 3.34
CA GLN A 14 9.40 -11.90 2.81
C GLN A 14 8.35 -12.48 3.75
N TRP A 15 7.25 -11.75 3.93
CA TRP A 15 6.10 -12.18 4.71
C TRP A 15 4.87 -12.39 3.81
N GLY A 16 4.06 -13.40 4.14
CA GLY A 16 2.84 -13.74 3.40
C GLY A 16 1.56 -13.13 3.97
N GLN A 17 1.64 -12.59 5.17
CA GLN A 17 0.51 -12.08 5.91
C GLN A 17 1.01 -11.19 7.05
N ALA A 18 0.17 -10.27 7.47
CA ALA A 18 0.41 -9.44 8.65
C ALA A 18 -0.92 -8.92 9.19
N GLN A 19 -0.86 -8.34 10.39
CA GLN A 19 -1.98 -7.77 11.09
C GLN A 19 -1.63 -6.36 11.55
N ILE A 20 -2.56 -5.42 11.42
CA ILE A 20 -2.44 -4.12 12.08
C ILE A 20 -2.45 -4.33 13.61
N SER A 21 -1.69 -3.51 14.32
CA SER A 21 -1.56 -3.59 15.78
C SER A 21 -2.90 -3.52 16.51
N SER A 22 -2.91 -3.90 17.80
CA SER A 22 -4.10 -3.86 18.67
C SER A 22 -5.28 -4.73 18.19
N GLY A 23 -5.00 -5.82 17.47
CA GLY A 23 -6.02 -6.73 16.97
C GLY A 23 -6.81 -6.19 15.78
N GLY A 24 -6.23 -5.22 15.05
CA GLY A 24 -6.82 -4.67 13.84
C GLY A 24 -6.89 -5.66 12.67
N ASP A 25 -7.08 -5.11 11.48
CA ASP A 25 -7.31 -5.89 10.27
C ASP A 25 -6.14 -6.81 9.91
N TYR A 26 -6.50 -7.99 9.39
CA TYR A 26 -5.59 -9.01 8.93
C TYR A 26 -5.56 -9.05 7.40
N PHE A 27 -4.37 -9.01 6.81
CA PHE A 27 -4.19 -9.03 5.37
C PHE A 27 -3.21 -10.11 4.91
N LYS A 28 -3.40 -10.54 3.67
CA LYS A 28 -2.62 -11.59 3.01
C LYS A 28 -1.99 -11.07 1.72
N CYS A 29 -0.81 -11.57 1.40
CA CYS A 29 -0.08 -11.25 0.18
C CYS A 29 -0.58 -12.11 -0.98
N ARG A 30 -1.08 -11.47 -2.05
CA ARG A 30 -1.59 -12.17 -3.25
C ARG A 30 -0.60 -13.18 -3.82
N ALA A 31 0.69 -12.83 -3.87
CA ALA A 31 1.72 -13.69 -4.47
C ALA A 31 1.93 -15.02 -3.73
N LEU A 32 1.45 -15.13 -2.49
CA LEU A 32 1.65 -16.29 -1.61
C LEU A 32 0.34 -17.06 -1.34
N LEU A 33 -0.79 -16.61 -1.91
CA LEU A 33 -2.06 -17.34 -1.83
C LEU A 33 -2.11 -18.47 -2.86
N LYS A 34 -2.45 -19.68 -2.40
CA LYS A 34 -2.76 -20.81 -3.26
C LYS A 34 -4.28 -20.83 -3.55
N GLY A 35 -4.68 -20.42 -4.75
CA GLY A 35 -6.03 -20.71 -5.29
C GLY A 35 -7.13 -19.66 -5.12
N GLN A 36 -8.11 -19.79 -6.04
CA GLN A 36 -9.36 -19.07 -6.33
C GLN A 36 -9.43 -17.54 -6.29
N ARG A 37 -9.72 -16.98 -7.47
CA ARG A 37 -10.04 -15.57 -7.78
C ARG A 37 -11.35 -15.06 -7.14
N HIS A 38 -12.15 -15.93 -6.52
CA HIS A 38 -13.51 -15.64 -6.02
C HIS A 38 -13.70 -15.96 -4.52
N ALA A 39 -12.64 -16.36 -3.80
CA ALA A 39 -12.71 -16.47 -2.34
C ALA A 39 -12.67 -15.07 -1.72
N ARG A 40 -13.15 -14.94 -0.46
CA ARG A 40 -12.87 -13.76 0.36
C ARG A 40 -11.36 -13.64 0.53
N ASP A 41 -10.71 -12.79 -0.27
CA ASP A 41 -9.27 -12.56 -0.19
C ASP A 41 -8.99 -11.22 0.52
N CYS A 42 -8.40 -11.29 1.71
CA CYS A 42 -7.94 -10.11 2.44
C CYS A 42 -6.66 -9.52 1.82
N THR A 43 -6.60 -9.43 0.49
CA THR A 43 -5.46 -8.93 -0.28
C THR A 43 -5.63 -7.48 -0.67
N TYR A 44 -6.84 -6.94 -0.64
CA TYR A 44 -7.09 -5.55 -0.97
C TYR A 44 -6.99 -4.68 0.28
N ILE A 45 -6.26 -3.58 0.18
CA ILE A 45 -5.95 -2.69 1.29
C ILE A 45 -6.23 -1.23 0.92
N LYS A 46 -6.48 -0.42 1.95
CA LYS A 46 -6.42 1.04 1.91
C LYS A 46 -5.10 1.51 2.52
N TYR A 47 -4.43 2.45 1.88
CA TYR A 47 -3.31 3.17 2.48
C TYR A 47 -3.46 4.68 2.27
N GLU A 48 -2.80 5.44 3.12
CA GLU A 48 -2.78 6.90 3.05
C GLU A 48 -1.35 7.39 2.90
N ALA A 49 -1.12 8.23 1.91
CA ALA A 49 0.17 8.86 1.69
C ALA A 49 -0.01 10.34 1.36
N GLU A 50 1.02 11.13 1.67
CA GLU A 50 1.10 12.51 1.23
C GLU A 50 1.61 12.55 -0.21
N VAL A 51 0.90 13.28 -1.06
CA VAL A 51 1.27 13.50 -2.46
C VAL A 51 1.37 14.99 -2.73
N ASP A 52 2.26 15.36 -3.64
CA ASP A 52 2.29 16.72 -4.15
C ASP A 52 1.04 17.01 -4.97
N PHE A 53 0.23 17.97 -4.51
CA PHE A 53 -0.96 18.43 -5.20
C PHE A 53 -0.63 18.93 -6.63
N PHE A 54 0.58 19.45 -6.83
CA PHE A 54 1.05 19.99 -8.10
C PHE A 54 2.05 19.08 -8.81
N GLU A 55 2.01 17.75 -8.60
CA GLU A 55 2.95 16.78 -9.20
C GLU A 55 3.17 16.96 -10.72
N ARG A 56 2.13 17.37 -11.46
CA ARG A 56 2.21 17.61 -12.92
C ARG A 56 2.74 18.99 -13.31
N GLN A 57 2.98 19.90 -12.36
CA GLN A 57 3.42 21.28 -12.54
C GLN A 57 4.77 21.49 -11.84
N VAL A 58 5.84 21.01 -12.48
CA VAL A 58 7.20 20.88 -11.92
C VAL A 58 7.80 22.17 -11.32
N ASN A 59 7.36 23.35 -11.76
CA ASN A 59 7.90 24.64 -11.29
C ASN A 59 7.07 25.30 -10.18
N ARG A 60 6.07 24.62 -9.64
CA ARG A 60 5.19 25.17 -8.60
C ARG A 60 5.73 24.84 -7.22
N VAL A 61 5.38 25.68 -6.24
CA VAL A 61 5.69 25.42 -4.83
C VAL A 61 5.04 24.09 -4.42
N LEU A 62 5.84 23.23 -3.80
CA LEU A 62 5.42 21.94 -3.26
C LEU A 62 4.27 22.12 -2.26
N VAL A 63 3.14 21.46 -2.51
CA VAL A 63 2.01 21.43 -1.58
C VAL A 63 1.61 19.99 -1.34
N MET A 64 2.03 19.45 -0.20
CA MET A 64 1.73 18.07 0.18
C MET A 64 0.32 17.96 0.72
N VAL A 65 -0.46 17.02 0.17
CA VAL A 65 -1.83 16.71 0.61
C VAL A 65 -1.96 15.22 0.89
N LYS A 66 -2.69 14.87 1.95
CA LYS A 66 -3.01 13.47 2.24
C LYS A 66 -4.01 12.95 1.21
N LYS A 67 -3.73 11.76 0.68
CA LYS A 67 -4.60 11.09 -0.27
C LYS A 67 -4.78 9.63 0.10
N VAL A 68 -6.00 9.15 -0.11
CA VAL A 68 -6.39 7.76 0.06
C VAL A 68 -6.14 7.01 -1.24
N PHE A 69 -5.59 5.81 -1.10
CA PHE A 69 -5.33 4.90 -2.20
C PHE A 69 -5.81 3.50 -1.85
N PHE A 70 -6.20 2.77 -2.88
CA PHE A 70 -6.55 1.36 -2.78
C PHE A 70 -5.59 0.55 -3.61
N THR A 71 -5.23 -0.64 -3.14
CA THR A 71 -4.30 -1.53 -3.86
C THR A 71 -4.56 -2.99 -3.56
N GLU A 72 -3.96 -3.86 -4.36
CA GLU A 72 -3.81 -5.27 -4.03
C GLU A 72 -2.41 -5.51 -3.47
N LEU A 73 -2.33 -5.92 -2.20
CA LEU A 73 -1.10 -6.30 -1.53
C LEU A 73 -0.53 -7.57 -2.14
N HIS A 74 0.67 -7.47 -2.70
CA HIS A 74 1.29 -8.57 -3.44
C HIS A 74 2.38 -9.28 -2.63
N ARG A 75 3.27 -8.52 -1.98
CA ARG A 75 4.32 -9.03 -1.09
C ARG A 75 4.59 -8.04 0.03
N ILE A 76 5.03 -8.53 1.18
CA ILE A 76 5.63 -7.71 2.24
C ILE A 76 7.10 -8.10 2.32
N ILE A 77 7.98 -7.12 2.28
CA ILE A 77 9.44 -7.29 2.30
C ILE A 77 9.99 -6.55 3.51
N CYS A 78 10.85 -7.21 4.27
CA CYS A 78 11.65 -6.58 5.31
C CYS A 78 13.10 -6.49 4.82
N VAL A 79 13.59 -5.25 4.78
CA VAL A 79 14.96 -4.92 4.40
C VAL A 79 15.71 -4.52 5.66
N ASN A 80 16.72 -5.30 6.01
CA ASN A 80 17.63 -4.99 7.11
C ASN A 80 18.73 -4.07 6.59
N ILE A 81 18.76 -2.84 7.09
CA ILE A 81 19.75 -1.83 6.71
C ILE A 81 20.76 -1.71 7.87
N PRO A 82 22.04 -2.05 7.67
CA PRO A 82 23.04 -1.92 8.72
C PRO A 82 23.30 -0.45 9.06
N ALA A 83 23.76 -0.21 10.29
CA ALA A 83 24.24 1.10 10.70
C ALA A 83 25.27 1.61 9.68
N ASN A 84 25.06 2.84 9.20
CA ASN A 84 25.84 3.38 8.11
C ASN A 84 25.94 4.91 8.19
N ARG A 85 27.17 5.41 8.28
CA ARG A 85 27.45 6.84 8.35
C ARG A 85 27.08 7.61 7.08
N GLU A 86 27.21 7.01 5.90
CA GLU A 86 26.84 7.63 4.62
C GLU A 86 25.32 7.78 4.47
N LEU A 87 24.54 6.93 5.15
CA LEU A 87 23.07 7.02 5.20
C LEU A 87 22.57 7.76 6.45
N HIS A 88 23.47 8.30 7.28
CA HIS A 88 23.14 8.91 8.57
C HIS A 88 22.37 7.99 9.53
N LEU A 89 22.56 6.67 9.40
CA LEU A 89 21.97 5.65 10.24
C LEU A 89 22.94 5.29 11.36
N GLY A 90 22.63 5.74 12.58
CA GLY A 90 23.44 5.46 13.77
C GLY A 90 23.35 4.00 14.25
N GLU A 91 22.24 3.33 13.92
CA GLU A 91 21.94 1.96 14.34
C GLU A 91 21.38 1.16 13.16
N HIS A 92 21.23 -0.16 13.37
CA HIS A 92 20.61 -1.04 12.40
C HIS A 92 19.11 -0.77 12.32
N GLU A 93 18.58 -0.56 11.11
CA GLU A 93 17.18 -0.24 10.87
C GLU A 93 16.47 -1.34 10.07
N GLN A 94 15.21 -1.59 10.35
CA GLN A 94 14.36 -2.50 9.58
C GLN A 94 13.31 -1.72 8.80
N LEU A 95 13.44 -1.74 7.47
CA LEU A 95 12.48 -1.11 6.58
C LEU A 95 11.46 -2.15 6.10
N TYR A 96 10.19 -1.93 6.41
CA TYR A 96 9.08 -2.76 5.94
C TYR A 96 8.44 -2.11 4.72
N LEU A 97 8.52 -2.81 3.58
CA LEU A 97 7.95 -2.37 2.31
C LEU A 97 6.83 -3.31 1.87
N ALA A 98 5.74 -2.76 1.38
CA ALA A 98 4.71 -3.51 0.68
C ALA A 98 4.89 -3.34 -0.82
N LEU A 99 5.10 -4.46 -1.54
CA LEU A 99 4.90 -4.50 -2.98
C LEU A 99 3.40 -4.59 -3.22
N VAL A 100 2.85 -3.56 -3.83
CA VAL A 100 1.43 -3.45 -4.12
C VAL A 100 1.21 -3.36 -5.62
N LYS A 101 0.05 -3.82 -6.07
CA LYS A 101 -0.44 -3.51 -7.41
C LYS A 101 -1.47 -2.40 -7.29
N THR A 102 -1.18 -1.26 -7.91
CA THR A 102 -2.00 -0.06 -7.77
C THR A 102 -3.42 -0.32 -8.25
N CYS A 103 -4.42 0.29 -7.61
CA CYS A 103 -5.80 0.26 -8.08
C CYS A 103 -6.19 1.65 -8.57
N LYS A 104 -6.71 1.71 -9.80
CA LYS A 104 -7.45 2.88 -10.25
C LYS A 104 -8.84 2.83 -9.63
N ALA A 105 -9.15 3.80 -8.79
CA ALA A 105 -10.46 3.97 -8.19
C ALA A 105 -10.88 5.44 -8.26
N GLU A 106 -12.18 5.67 -8.33
CA GLU A 106 -12.77 7.01 -8.33
C GLU A 106 -14.04 7.01 -7.49
N GLN A 107 -14.43 8.18 -6.99
CA GLN A 107 -15.70 8.33 -6.29
C GLN A 107 -16.81 8.58 -7.29
N ASP A 108 -17.96 7.94 -7.09
CA ASP A 108 -19.20 8.30 -7.78
C ASP A 108 -19.86 9.53 -7.15
N GLU A 109 -21.01 9.92 -7.68
CA GLU A 109 -21.79 11.09 -7.23
C GLU A 109 -22.27 10.99 -5.76
N TYR A 110 -22.27 9.78 -5.19
CA TYR A 110 -22.67 9.52 -3.80
C TYR A 110 -21.46 9.33 -2.88
N GLY A 111 -20.23 9.48 -3.40
CA GLY A 111 -18.99 9.33 -2.65
C GLY A 111 -18.50 7.88 -2.51
N PHE A 112 -19.14 6.91 -3.16
CA PHE A 112 -18.68 5.52 -3.12
C PHE A 112 -17.49 5.32 -4.05
N TRP A 113 -16.48 4.61 -3.54
CA TRP A 113 -15.30 4.27 -4.32
C TRP A 113 -15.61 3.14 -5.30
N ARG A 114 -15.57 3.47 -6.59
CA ARG A 114 -15.66 2.51 -7.69
C ARG A 114 -14.26 2.06 -8.10
N TYR A 115 -14.07 0.75 -8.11
CA TYR A 115 -12.90 0.08 -8.65
C TYR A 115 -12.97 0.07 -10.19
N LEU A 116 -11.92 0.57 -10.85
CA LEU A 116 -11.84 0.62 -12.31
C LEU A 116 -10.94 -0.49 -12.87
N SER A 117 -9.69 -0.56 -12.39
CA SER A 117 -8.71 -1.53 -12.89
C SER A 117 -7.47 -1.63 -12.00
N LEU A 118 -6.68 -2.71 -12.14
CA LEU A 118 -5.33 -2.77 -11.58
C LEU A 118 -4.36 -2.04 -12.51
N GLY A 119 -3.44 -1.28 -11.92
CA GLY A 119 -2.30 -0.67 -12.57
C GLY A 119 -1.02 -1.50 -12.41
N GLY A 120 0.10 -0.78 -12.39
CA GLY A 120 1.45 -1.34 -12.22
C GLY A 120 1.77 -1.73 -10.78
N PHE A 121 2.98 -2.27 -10.60
CA PHE A 121 3.53 -2.55 -9.29
C PHE A 121 4.28 -1.35 -8.73
N GLU A 122 4.16 -1.15 -7.44
CA GLU A 122 4.84 -0.09 -6.70
C GLU A 122 5.22 -0.58 -5.31
N PHE A 123 6.30 -0.03 -4.75
CA PHE A 123 6.63 -0.21 -3.33
C PHE A 123 6.08 0.95 -2.53
N ILE A 124 5.33 0.64 -1.48
CA ILE A 124 4.90 1.62 -0.48
C ILE A 124 5.50 1.27 0.87
N ASP A 125 5.64 2.28 1.73
CA ASP A 125 5.95 2.05 3.14
C ASP A 125 4.79 1.28 3.79
N PHE A 126 5.11 0.14 4.40
CA PHE A 126 4.14 -0.74 5.02
C PHE A 126 3.34 -0.05 6.14
N SER A 127 3.92 0.93 6.83
CA SER A 127 3.27 1.68 7.91
C SER A 127 2.11 2.57 7.44
N THR A 128 2.02 2.86 6.14
CA THR A 128 0.95 3.68 5.55
C THR A 128 -0.38 2.93 5.40
N ILE A 129 -0.36 1.60 5.52
CA ILE A 129 -1.53 0.74 5.40
C ILE A 129 -2.48 1.01 6.57
N ARG A 130 -3.74 1.32 6.27
CA ARG A 130 -4.76 1.66 7.26
C ARG A 130 -5.71 0.52 7.58
N CYS A 131 -6.16 -0.20 6.57
CA CYS A 131 -7.12 -1.30 6.73
C CYS A 131 -7.17 -2.20 5.50
N THR A 132 -7.86 -3.32 5.65
CA THR A 132 -8.33 -4.11 4.52
C THR A 132 -9.64 -3.55 3.99
N VAL A 133 -9.84 -3.71 2.68
CA VAL A 133 -11.09 -3.30 2.04
C VAL A 133 -11.75 -4.48 1.34
N GLY A 134 -13.07 -4.55 1.45
CA GLY A 134 -13.89 -5.46 0.66
C GLY A 134 -14.11 -4.91 -0.73
N ARG A 135 -14.52 -5.78 -1.66
CA ARG A 135 -15.07 -5.37 -2.95
C ARG A 135 -16.40 -6.06 -3.18
N ILE A 136 -17.39 -5.32 -3.63
CA ILE A 136 -18.72 -5.81 -3.98
C ILE A 136 -19.03 -5.44 -5.42
N TYR A 137 -19.61 -6.37 -6.18
CA TYR A 137 -20.08 -6.08 -7.52
C TYR A 137 -21.56 -5.71 -7.45
N ASP A 138 -21.89 -4.49 -7.87
CA ASP A 138 -23.25 -3.99 -7.93
C ASP A 138 -23.43 -3.12 -9.18
N ARG A 139 -24.63 -3.14 -9.78
CA ARG A 139 -24.99 -2.31 -10.95
C ARG A 139 -23.92 -2.24 -12.06
N ASN A 140 -23.36 -3.41 -12.41
CA ASN A 140 -22.31 -3.55 -13.43
C ASN A 140 -20.98 -2.85 -13.11
N ALA A 141 -20.70 -2.59 -11.83
CA ALA A 141 -19.46 -1.98 -11.36
C ALA A 141 -18.95 -2.68 -10.09
N TRP A 142 -17.64 -2.65 -9.88
CA TRP A 142 -17.03 -3.07 -8.62
C TRP A 142 -16.91 -1.87 -7.70
N TYR A 143 -17.43 -1.98 -6.49
CA TYR A 143 -17.33 -0.97 -5.44
C TYR A 143 -16.41 -1.45 -4.33
N ILE A 144 -15.69 -0.52 -3.73
CA ILE A 144 -14.79 -0.76 -2.61
C ILE A 144 -15.56 -0.47 -1.32
N VAL A 145 -15.54 -1.45 -0.41
CA VAL A 145 -16.16 -1.35 0.90
C VAL A 145 -15.06 -1.20 1.93
N ASP A 146 -14.87 0.02 2.42
CA ASP A 146 -13.99 0.31 3.53
C ASP A 146 -14.75 0.13 4.85
N ARG A 147 -14.22 -0.73 5.73
CA ARG A 147 -14.80 -0.99 7.06
C ARG A 147 -14.03 -0.31 8.20
N SER A 148 -13.03 0.52 7.88
CA SER A 148 -12.39 1.31 8.93
C SER A 148 -13.43 2.18 9.63
N SER A 149 -13.37 2.20 10.96
CA SER A 149 -14.29 2.92 11.83
C SER A 149 -14.28 4.43 11.63
N GLU A 150 -13.38 4.95 10.79
CA GLU A 150 -13.41 6.29 10.24
C GLU A 150 -14.37 6.35 9.04
N MET A 151 -15.64 6.09 9.30
CA MET A 151 -16.70 6.62 8.47
C MET A 151 -16.80 8.13 8.81
N LEU A 152 -15.79 8.90 8.43
CA LEU A 152 -15.77 10.33 8.66
C LEU A 152 -16.78 10.97 7.72
N ARG A 153 -17.77 11.62 8.34
CA ARG A 153 -18.72 12.56 7.77
C ARG A 153 -18.03 13.75 7.11
#